data_AF-A0A1A9QDD6-F1
#
_entry.id   AF-A0A1A9QDD6-F1
#
_cell.length_a   1.000
_cell.length_b   1.000
_cell.length_c   1.000
_cell.angle_alpha   90.00
_cell.angle_beta   90.00
_cell.angle_gamma   90.00
#
_symmetry.space_group_name_H-M   'P 1'
#
loop_
_entity.id
_entity.type
_entity.pdbx_description
1 polymer ?
#
loop_
_entity_poly.entity_id
_entity_poly.type
_entity_poly.pdbx_seq_one_letter_code
_entity_poly.pdbx_strand_id
1 'polypeptide(L)'
;MSLNTILIQNLHSFLVSILPAAVLIWFIWYLQKKKAEESSKRRGLGRKGKKDHLWLIIKEYLHLNNIHGQRIHSAYAFERPEKEELHEEIKKCEIFKAKAIAKKNKQKYIKEKYPDRFPIEDYFDALEKETAELNKQYISELKHEFKSHRRELIEKNKRGFNKRRRYVIIYRLENPNNNEVSNWYALEAEIFSNYDANSKLKDRVVINKEVDYEKELSWLLPQKLEKEKSKKK
;
A
#
# COMPACT_ATOMS: atom_id res chain seq x y z
N MET A 1 -59.42 28.38 27.54
CA MET A 1 -58.15 27.67 27.29
C MET A 1 -57.03 28.49 27.91
N SER A 2 -56.18 27.88 28.74
CA SER A 2 -55.05 28.59 29.35
C SER A 2 -53.95 28.81 28.31
N LEU A 3 -53.22 29.93 28.38
CA LEU A 3 -52.09 30.22 27.48
C LEU A 3 -51.08 29.04 27.40
N ASN A 4 -50.95 28.30 28.50
CA ASN A 4 -50.13 27.10 28.58
C ASN A 4 -50.63 25.97 27.66
N THR A 5 -51.94 25.77 27.52
CA THR A 5 -52.48 24.74 26.61
C THR A 5 -52.22 25.06 25.13
N ILE A 6 -52.26 26.34 24.73
CA ILE A 6 -51.97 26.77 23.36
C ILE A 6 -50.48 26.64 23.06
N LEU A 7 -49.61 27.02 24.00
CA LEU A 7 -48.16 26.85 23.88
C LEU A 7 -47.76 25.37 23.75
N ILE A 8 -48.36 24.49 24.55
CA ILE A 8 -48.09 23.04 24.49
C ILE A 8 -48.57 22.45 23.16
N GLN A 9 -49.74 22.85 22.65
CA GLN A 9 -50.25 22.39 21.36
C GLN A 9 -49.38 22.86 20.19
N ASN A 10 -48.92 24.10 20.21
CA ASN A 10 -48.02 24.65 19.19
C ASN A 10 -46.65 23.97 19.22
N LEU A 11 -46.10 23.70 20.41
CA LEU A 11 -44.85 22.93 20.57
C LEU A 11 -45.00 21.49 20.07
N HIS A 12 -46.13 20.85 20.35
CA HIS A 12 -46.38 19.48 19.90
C HIS A 12 -46.50 19.39 18.37
N SER A 13 -47.24 20.30 17.74
CA SER A 13 -47.37 20.37 16.28
C SER A 13 -46.02 20.64 15.60
N PHE A 14 -45.22 21.55 16.16
CA PHE A 14 -43.87 21.84 15.67
C PHE A 14 -42.92 20.65 15.79
N LEU A 15 -42.93 19.94 16.93
CA LEU A 15 -42.13 18.74 17.14
C LEU A 15 -42.52 17.61 16.20
N VAL A 16 -43.82 17.38 15.97
CA VAL A 16 -44.32 16.34 15.06
C VAL A 16 -43.94 16.64 13.60
N SER A 17 -43.87 17.92 13.21
CA SER A 17 -43.42 18.33 11.87
C SER A 17 -41.91 18.14 11.64
N ILE A 18 -41.09 18.34 12.69
CA ILE A 18 -39.63 18.29 12.57
C ILE A 18 -39.06 16.89 12.83
N LEU A 19 -39.75 16.06 13.61
CA LEU A 19 -39.30 14.70 13.95
C LEU A 19 -38.92 13.85 12.71
N PRO A 20 -39.73 13.81 11.64
CA PRO A 20 -39.42 13.00 10.46
C PRO A 20 -38.14 13.48 9.76
N ALA A 21 -37.94 14.80 9.67
CA ALA A 21 -36.75 15.39 9.07
C ALA A 21 -35.49 15.10 9.90
N ALA A 22 -35.58 15.22 11.24
CA ALA A 22 -34.49 14.90 12.13
C ALA A 22 -34.09 13.41 12.08
N VAL A 23 -35.07 12.50 12.04
CA VAL A 23 -34.83 11.06 11.89
C VAL A 23 -34.19 10.74 10.54
N LEU A 24 -34.64 11.39 9.45
CA LEU A 24 -34.05 11.20 8.13
C LEU A 24 -32.59 11.67 8.08
N ILE A 25 -32.28 12.85 8.64
CA ILE A 25 -30.92 13.39 8.72
C ILE A 25 -30.02 12.45 9.54
N TRP A 26 -30.51 11.98 10.70
CA TRP A 26 -29.79 11.02 11.53
C TRP A 26 -29.55 9.69 10.80
N PHE A 27 -30.55 9.18 10.06
CA PHE A 27 -30.43 7.94 9.30
C PHE A 27 -29.44 8.08 8.14
N ILE A 28 -29.45 9.19 7.40
CA ILE A 28 -28.47 9.48 6.34
C ILE A 28 -27.07 9.58 6.93
N TRP A 29 -26.90 10.30 8.04
CA TRP A 29 -25.62 10.40 8.74
C TRP A 29 -25.12 9.04 9.23
N TYR A 30 -26.00 8.22 9.81
CA TYR A 30 -25.69 6.85 10.24
C TYR A 30 -25.26 5.97 9.06
N LEU A 31 -25.97 6.02 7.93
CA LEU A 31 -25.59 5.29 6.72
C LEU A 31 -24.26 5.77 6.13
N GLN A 32 -24.01 7.09 6.12
CA GLN A 32 -22.74 7.66 5.68
C GLN A 32 -21.59 7.24 6.61
N LYS A 33 -21.81 7.27 7.94
CA LYS A 33 -20.84 6.82 8.94
C LYS A 33 -20.56 5.32 8.79
N LYS A 34 -21.59 4.49 8.60
CA LYS A 34 -21.43 3.05 8.35
C LYS A 34 -20.68 2.77 7.03
N LYS A 35 -20.96 3.51 5.96
CA LYS A 35 -20.20 3.44 4.70
C LYS A 35 -18.76 3.95 4.87
N ALA A 36 -18.51 4.95 5.71
CA ALA A 36 -17.16 5.44 6.04
C ALA A 36 -16.37 4.42 6.88
N GLU A 37 -17.03 3.74 7.83
CA GLU A 37 -16.45 2.64 8.61
C GLU A 37 -16.21 1.39 7.76
N GLU A 38 -17.13 1.02 6.88
CA GLU A 38 -16.93 -0.07 5.91
C GLU A 38 -15.85 0.28 4.88
N SER A 39 -15.82 1.53 4.40
CA SER A 39 -14.77 1.97 3.46
C SER A 39 -13.42 2.19 4.15
N SER A 40 -13.34 2.51 5.45
CA SER A 40 -12.08 2.49 6.21
C SER A 40 -11.67 1.08 6.63
N LYS A 41 -12.62 0.14 6.76
CA LYS A 41 -12.35 -1.30 6.87
C LYS A 41 -11.91 -1.92 5.52
N ARG A 42 -12.35 -1.35 4.38
CA ARG A 42 -12.01 -1.75 2.99
C ARG A 42 -10.84 -0.97 2.36
N ARG A 43 -10.52 0.24 2.85
CA ARG A 43 -9.31 0.99 2.48
C ARG A 43 -8.17 0.38 3.30
N GLY A 44 -7.23 -0.24 2.60
CA GLY A 44 -6.23 -1.16 3.15
C GLY A 44 -5.59 -0.75 4.48
N LEU A 45 -5.37 -1.80 5.30
CA LEU A 45 -4.59 -1.90 6.53
C LEU A 45 -4.40 -0.60 7.34
N GLY A 46 -5.02 -0.50 8.52
CA GLY A 46 -4.68 0.55 9.49
C GLY A 46 -3.19 0.53 9.89
N ARG A 47 -2.67 1.65 10.42
CA ARG A 47 -1.24 1.87 10.74
C ARG A 47 -0.57 0.74 11.55
N LYS A 48 -1.27 0.14 12.54
CA LYS A 48 -0.74 -0.95 13.36
C LYS A 48 -0.73 -2.30 12.63
N GLY A 49 -1.82 -2.66 11.97
CA GLY A 49 -1.90 -3.91 11.18
C GLY A 49 -0.93 -3.97 9.99
N LYS A 50 -0.57 -2.82 9.39
CA LYS A 50 0.44 -2.74 8.31
C LYS A 50 1.83 -3.22 8.74
N LYS A 51 2.27 -2.89 9.97
CA LYS A 51 3.63 -3.20 10.44
C LYS A 51 3.79 -4.69 10.69
N ASP A 52 2.81 -5.30 11.36
CA ASP A 52 2.83 -6.73 11.65
C ASP A 52 2.73 -7.55 10.36
N HIS A 53 1.91 -7.11 9.40
CA HIS A 53 1.83 -7.76 8.09
C HIS A 53 3.15 -7.68 7.32
N LEU A 54 3.81 -6.51 7.29
CA LEU A 54 5.11 -6.35 6.64
C LEU A 54 6.19 -7.26 7.25
N TRP A 55 6.18 -7.38 8.57
CA TRP A 55 7.10 -8.24 9.30
C TRP A 55 6.85 -9.72 9.00
N LEU A 56 5.58 -10.14 8.89
CA LEU A 56 5.23 -11.51 8.50
C LEU A 56 5.75 -11.84 7.10
N ILE A 57 5.54 -10.95 6.13
CA ILE A 57 6.04 -11.13 4.75
C ILE A 57 7.56 -11.32 4.74
N ILE A 58 8.30 -10.45 5.45
CA ILE A 58 9.76 -10.54 5.51
C ILE A 58 10.18 -11.82 6.23
N LYS A 59 9.54 -12.20 7.34
CA LYS A 59 9.86 -13.45 8.05
C LYS A 59 9.63 -14.68 7.19
N GLU A 60 8.55 -14.72 6.43
CA GLU A 60 8.25 -15.80 5.49
C GLU A 60 9.32 -15.88 4.40
N TYR A 61 9.71 -14.74 3.82
CA TYR A 61 10.84 -14.68 2.87
C TYR A 61 12.14 -15.23 3.47
N LEU A 62 12.52 -14.77 4.66
CA LEU A 62 13.74 -15.23 5.34
C LEU A 62 13.70 -16.73 5.61
N HIS A 63 12.54 -17.24 6.03
CA HIS A 63 12.35 -18.67 6.26
C HIS A 63 12.52 -19.49 4.97
N LEU A 64 11.89 -19.08 3.88
CA LEU A 64 12.00 -19.74 2.57
C LEU A 64 13.44 -19.76 2.03
N ASN A 65 14.24 -18.77 2.39
CA ASN A 65 15.64 -18.66 1.98
C ASN A 65 16.65 -19.21 3.01
N ASN A 66 16.18 -19.95 4.04
CA ASN A 66 17.00 -20.51 5.11
C ASN A 66 17.85 -19.45 5.87
N ILE A 67 17.39 -18.20 5.92
CA ILE A 67 18.02 -17.14 6.70
C ILE A 67 17.45 -17.17 8.11
N HIS A 68 18.29 -17.56 9.07
CA HIS A 68 17.89 -17.75 10.47
C HIS A 68 18.70 -16.88 11.44
N GLY A 69 18.19 -16.70 12.65
CA GLY A 69 18.90 -16.00 13.73
C GLY A 69 18.92 -14.47 13.62
N GLN A 70 18.45 -13.89 12.52
CA GLN A 70 18.42 -12.43 12.32
C GLN A 70 17.07 -11.82 12.72
N ARG A 71 17.10 -10.59 13.23
CA ARG A 71 15.91 -9.83 13.62
C ARG A 71 15.64 -8.71 12.62
N ILE A 72 14.37 -8.39 12.36
CA ILE A 72 14.01 -7.26 11.50
C ILE A 72 14.25 -5.96 12.28
N HIS A 73 15.28 -5.21 11.91
CA HIS A 73 15.59 -3.91 12.51
C HIS A 73 14.63 -2.82 12.01
N SER A 74 14.48 -2.72 10.68
CA SER A 74 13.61 -1.72 10.06
C SER A 74 13.01 -2.25 8.78
N ALA A 75 11.74 -1.93 8.54
CA ALA A 75 11.04 -2.29 7.31
C ALA A 75 10.10 -1.17 6.86
N TYR A 76 10.00 -0.99 5.55
CA TYR A 76 9.09 -0.05 4.89
C TYR A 76 8.56 -0.68 3.60
N ALA A 77 7.28 -0.44 3.29
CA ALA A 77 6.68 -0.83 2.01
C ALA A 77 6.29 0.42 1.23
N PHE A 78 6.59 0.46 -0.06
CA PHE A 78 6.23 1.51 -1.01
C PHE A 78 5.44 0.90 -2.15
N GLU A 79 4.34 1.54 -2.55
CA GLU A 79 3.60 1.11 -3.74
C GLU A 79 4.46 1.43 -4.95
N ARG A 80 4.71 0.43 -5.80
CA ARG A 80 5.49 0.61 -7.03
C ARG A 80 4.64 1.46 -7.99
N PRO A 81 5.19 2.54 -8.57
CA PRO A 81 4.47 3.34 -9.55
C PRO A 81 4.12 2.49 -10.78
N GLU A 82 3.03 2.84 -11.44
CA GLU A 82 2.72 2.29 -12.76
C GLU A 82 3.78 2.75 -13.77
N LYS A 83 3.89 2.03 -14.89
CA LYS A 83 4.93 2.31 -15.90
C LYS A 83 4.85 3.74 -16.43
N GLU A 84 3.63 4.24 -16.57
CA GLU A 84 3.29 5.58 -17.01
C GLU A 84 3.70 6.65 -15.99
N GLU A 85 3.70 6.31 -14.70
CA GLU A 85 4.02 7.23 -13.60
C GLU A 85 5.51 7.21 -13.20
N LEU A 86 6.21 6.12 -13.52
CA LEU A 86 7.59 5.86 -13.10
C LEU A 86 8.55 7.00 -13.50
N HIS A 87 8.44 7.49 -14.74
CA HIS A 87 9.30 8.58 -15.23
C HIS A 87 9.14 9.84 -14.37
N GLU A 88 7.90 10.19 -14.00
CA GLU A 88 7.64 11.35 -13.15
C GLU A 88 8.17 11.17 -11.74
N GLU A 89 8.08 9.96 -11.17
CA GLU A 89 8.63 9.66 -9.85
C GLU A 89 10.17 9.71 -9.83
N ILE A 90 10.84 9.19 -10.86
CA ILE A 90 12.29 9.32 -11.02
C ILE A 90 12.68 10.80 -11.11
N LYS A 91 11.97 11.58 -11.93
CA LYS A 91 12.19 13.02 -12.05
C LYS A 91 12.00 13.76 -10.72
N LYS A 92 10.95 13.42 -9.94
CA LYS A 92 10.74 13.98 -8.59
C LYS A 92 11.91 13.66 -7.68
N CYS A 93 12.44 12.43 -7.75
CA CYS A 93 13.60 12.00 -6.99
C CYS A 93 14.87 12.77 -7.37
N GLU A 94 15.14 12.97 -8.65
CA GLU A 94 16.29 13.75 -9.11
C GLU A 94 16.19 15.22 -8.70
N ILE A 95 15.01 15.84 -8.83
CA ILE A 95 14.75 17.20 -8.30
C ILE A 95 15.02 17.25 -6.79
N PHE A 96 14.59 16.22 -6.05
CA PHE A 96 14.82 16.13 -4.61
C PHE A 96 16.32 16.06 -4.28
N LYS A 97 17.09 15.22 -4.98
CA LYS A 97 18.55 15.10 -4.81
C LYS A 97 19.25 16.43 -5.11
N ALA A 98 18.93 17.04 -6.25
CA ALA A 98 19.52 18.32 -6.66
C ALA A 98 19.22 19.45 -5.65
N LYS A 99 17.98 19.53 -5.13
CA LYS A 99 17.63 20.47 -4.05
C LYS A 99 18.40 20.21 -2.76
N ALA A 100 18.60 18.95 -2.38
CA ALA A 100 19.36 18.58 -1.19
C ALA A 100 20.84 19.00 -1.32
N ILE A 101 21.44 18.79 -2.50
CA ILE A 101 22.81 19.21 -2.81
C ILE A 101 22.95 20.73 -2.78
N ALA A 102 22.06 21.46 -3.47
CA ALA A 102 22.06 22.91 -3.48
C ALA A 102 21.94 23.49 -2.05
N LYS A 103 21.05 22.91 -1.23
CA LYS A 103 20.91 23.28 0.18
C LYS A 103 22.19 23.03 0.98
N LYS A 104 22.84 21.88 0.79
CA LYS A 104 24.12 21.52 1.46
C LYS A 104 25.22 22.54 1.11
N ASN A 105 25.25 22.98 -0.14
CA ASN A 105 26.25 23.93 -0.65
C ASN A 105 25.86 25.41 -0.43
N LYS A 106 24.72 25.70 0.23
CA LYS A 106 24.15 27.05 0.40
C LYS A 106 23.94 27.81 -0.93
N GLN A 107 23.64 27.08 -2.00
CA GLN A 107 23.37 27.63 -3.34
C GLN A 107 21.87 27.59 -3.65
N LYS A 108 21.42 28.46 -4.56
CA LYS A 108 20.05 28.42 -5.09
C LYS A 108 19.93 27.24 -6.05
N TYR A 109 18.87 26.45 -5.90
CA TYR A 109 18.56 25.37 -6.83
C TYR A 109 18.29 25.93 -8.24
N ILE A 110 18.98 25.39 -9.24
CA ILE A 110 18.77 25.67 -10.66
C ILE A 110 18.00 24.51 -11.25
N LYS A 111 16.91 24.81 -11.97
CA LYS A 111 16.09 23.77 -12.60
C LYS A 111 16.83 23.23 -13.82
N GLU A 112 17.24 21.97 -13.74
CA GLU A 112 17.88 21.28 -14.85
C GLU A 112 16.85 20.88 -15.92
N LYS A 113 17.34 20.74 -17.16
CA LYS A 113 16.58 20.07 -18.23
C LYS A 113 16.74 18.57 -18.02
N TYR A 114 15.62 17.86 -17.93
CA TYR A 114 15.61 16.41 -17.77
C TYR A 114 15.51 15.74 -19.15
N PRO A 115 16.13 14.57 -19.33
CA PRO A 115 15.95 13.80 -20.55
C PRO A 115 14.51 13.28 -20.65
N ASP A 116 14.06 12.97 -21.86
CA ASP A 116 12.75 12.35 -22.09
C ASP A 116 12.68 10.93 -21.53
N ARG A 117 13.83 10.27 -21.37
CA ARG A 117 13.96 8.93 -20.79
C ARG A 117 15.22 8.82 -19.94
N PHE A 118 15.08 8.30 -18.73
CA PHE A 118 16.21 8.01 -17.86
C PHE A 118 16.78 6.61 -18.17
N PRO A 119 18.12 6.42 -18.17
CA PRO A 119 18.72 5.09 -18.39
C PRO A 119 18.25 4.03 -17.38
N ILE A 120 17.88 4.45 -16.16
CA ILE A 120 17.37 3.54 -15.13
C ILE A 120 16.00 2.93 -15.49
N GLU A 121 15.26 3.54 -16.42
CA GLU A 121 13.98 3.00 -16.90
C GLU A 121 14.16 1.65 -17.62
N ASP A 122 15.31 1.41 -18.26
CA ASP A 122 15.59 0.12 -18.89
C ASP A 122 15.63 -1.03 -17.88
N TYR A 123 16.10 -0.76 -16.65
CA TYR A 123 16.06 -1.74 -15.56
C TYR A 123 14.62 -2.07 -15.17
N PHE A 124 13.75 -1.07 -15.06
CA PHE A 124 12.36 -1.29 -14.71
C PHE A 124 11.60 -1.99 -15.84
N ASP A 125 11.86 -1.65 -17.10
CA ASP A 125 11.30 -2.36 -18.24
C ASP A 125 11.71 -3.84 -18.27
N ALA A 126 12.93 -4.17 -17.86
CA ALA A 126 13.37 -5.56 -17.71
C ALA A 126 12.65 -6.26 -16.55
N LEU A 127 12.49 -5.58 -15.40
CA LEU A 127 11.72 -6.11 -14.27
C LEU A 127 10.27 -6.42 -14.65
N GLU A 128 9.60 -5.52 -15.38
CA GLU A 128 8.22 -5.71 -15.84
C GLU A 128 8.08 -6.98 -16.69
N LYS A 129 9.02 -7.20 -17.62
CA LYS A 129 9.01 -8.38 -18.50
C LYS A 129 9.18 -9.66 -17.68
N GLU A 130 10.14 -9.68 -16.77
CA GLU A 130 10.41 -10.84 -15.92
C GLU A 130 9.21 -11.15 -15.01
N THR A 131 8.62 -10.14 -14.37
CA THR A 131 7.43 -10.30 -13.53
C THR A 131 6.22 -10.77 -14.35
N ALA A 132 6.07 -10.33 -15.60
CA ALA A 132 5.04 -10.84 -16.51
C ALA A 132 5.26 -12.31 -16.89
N GLU A 133 6.51 -12.76 -17.04
CA GLU A 133 6.86 -14.16 -17.31
C GLU A 133 6.61 -15.07 -16.11
N LEU A 134 7.03 -14.66 -14.91
CA LEU A 134 6.74 -15.36 -13.65
C LEU A 134 5.22 -15.52 -13.44
N ASN A 135 4.46 -14.46 -13.69
CA ASN A 135 3.01 -14.50 -13.58
C ASN A 135 2.36 -15.46 -14.60
N LYS A 136 2.91 -15.60 -15.82
CA LYS A 136 2.44 -16.59 -16.81
C LYS A 136 2.68 -18.02 -16.31
N GLN A 137 3.87 -18.31 -15.77
CA GLN A 137 4.22 -19.61 -15.22
C GLN A 137 3.29 -19.98 -14.07
N TYR A 138 3.14 -19.08 -13.09
CA TYR A 138 2.27 -19.30 -11.94
C TYR A 138 0.79 -19.54 -12.33
N ILE A 139 0.27 -18.78 -13.29
CA ILE A 139 -1.08 -18.99 -13.81
C ILE A 139 -1.22 -20.35 -14.52
N SER A 140 -0.16 -20.81 -15.21
CA SER A 140 -0.17 -22.11 -15.90
C SER A 140 -0.17 -23.29 -14.92
N GLU A 141 0.64 -23.24 -13.87
CA GLU A 141 0.72 -24.27 -12.82
C GLU A 141 -0.62 -24.40 -12.07
N LEU A 142 -1.23 -23.27 -11.68
CA LEU A 142 -2.55 -23.26 -11.03
C LEU A 142 -3.64 -23.87 -11.92
N LYS A 143 -3.57 -23.75 -13.25
CA LYS A 143 -4.56 -24.36 -14.16
C LYS A 143 -4.48 -25.89 -14.17
N HIS A 144 -3.32 -26.46 -13.85
CA HIS A 144 -3.14 -27.91 -13.78
C HIS A 144 -3.60 -28.51 -12.46
N GLU A 145 -3.50 -27.79 -11.34
CA GLU A 145 -3.98 -28.28 -10.03
C GLU A 145 -5.51 -28.22 -9.88
N PHE A 146 -6.20 -27.29 -10.54
CA PHE A 146 -7.63 -27.10 -10.34
C PHE A 146 -8.51 -27.82 -11.36
N LYS A 147 -9.06 -28.99 -10.97
CA LYS A 147 -10.18 -29.65 -11.67
C LYS A 147 -11.38 -28.70 -11.86
N SER A 148 -12.09 -28.93 -12.96
CA SER A 148 -13.15 -28.15 -13.63
C SER A 148 -14.05 -27.20 -12.83
N HIS A 149 -14.31 -27.43 -11.53
CA HIS A 149 -15.20 -26.59 -10.72
C HIS A 149 -14.63 -25.22 -10.30
N ARG A 150 -13.31 -24.97 -10.41
CA ARG A 150 -12.71 -23.65 -10.06
C ARG A 150 -12.43 -22.74 -11.26
N ARG A 151 -12.59 -23.24 -12.50
CA ARG A 151 -12.39 -22.41 -13.71
C ARG A 151 -13.36 -21.23 -13.75
N GLU A 152 -14.62 -21.43 -13.39
CA GLU A 152 -15.62 -20.35 -13.36
C GLU A 152 -15.33 -19.27 -12.31
N LEU A 153 -14.76 -19.65 -11.16
CA LEU A 153 -14.33 -18.70 -10.12
C LEU A 153 -13.14 -17.87 -10.60
N ILE A 154 -12.19 -18.47 -11.31
CA ILE A 154 -11.04 -17.77 -11.90
C ILE A 154 -11.51 -16.84 -13.03
N GLU A 155 -12.45 -17.26 -13.87
CA GLU A 155 -12.96 -16.42 -14.97
C GLU A 155 -13.86 -15.27 -14.51
N LYS A 156 -14.74 -15.48 -13.52
CA LYS A 156 -15.48 -14.37 -12.88
C LYS A 156 -14.54 -13.42 -12.12
N ASN A 157 -13.45 -13.95 -11.54
CA ASN A 157 -12.45 -13.15 -10.81
C ASN A 157 -11.34 -12.56 -11.70
N LYS A 158 -11.28 -12.82 -13.02
CA LYS A 158 -10.35 -12.12 -13.95
C LYS A 158 -10.48 -10.59 -13.83
N ARG A 159 -11.67 -10.08 -13.49
CA ARG A 159 -11.91 -8.64 -13.22
C ARG A 159 -11.29 -8.15 -11.89
N GLY A 160 -11.10 -9.02 -10.90
CA GLY A 160 -10.48 -8.72 -9.60
C GLY A 160 -8.96 -8.96 -9.58
N PHE A 161 -8.46 -9.89 -10.40
CA PHE A 161 -7.02 -10.09 -10.62
C PHE A 161 -6.34 -8.86 -11.25
N ASN A 162 -7.09 -7.95 -11.88
CA ASN A 162 -6.56 -6.77 -12.56
C ASN A 162 -6.21 -5.57 -11.64
N LYS A 163 -6.32 -5.69 -10.31
CA LYS A 163 -5.86 -4.65 -9.37
C LYS A 163 -4.86 -5.19 -8.35
N ARG A 164 -3.95 -6.08 -8.77
CA ARG A 164 -2.80 -6.42 -7.94
C ARG A 164 -1.90 -5.20 -7.84
N ARG A 165 -1.75 -4.69 -6.61
CA ARG A 165 -0.82 -3.60 -6.35
C ARG A 165 0.53 -4.21 -6.05
N ARG A 166 1.54 -3.75 -6.78
CA ARG A 166 2.93 -4.12 -6.54
C ARG A 166 3.51 -3.20 -5.49
N TYR A 167 4.26 -3.79 -4.59
CA TYR A 167 4.94 -3.11 -3.51
C TYR A 167 6.43 -3.46 -3.55
N VAL A 168 7.25 -2.46 -3.31
CA VAL A 168 8.66 -2.64 -2.97
C VAL A 168 8.79 -2.55 -1.45
N ILE A 169 9.18 -3.66 -0.85
CA ILE A 169 9.44 -3.79 0.58
C ILE A 169 10.94 -3.66 0.79
N ILE A 170 11.37 -2.57 1.42
CA ILE A 170 12.76 -2.41 1.83
C ILE A 170 12.91 -2.73 3.31
N TYR A 171 13.97 -3.44 3.68
CA TYR A 171 14.21 -3.83 5.05
C TYR A 171 15.69 -3.94 5.40
N ARG A 172 15.97 -3.90 6.71
CA ARG A 172 17.29 -4.20 7.29
C ARG A 172 17.13 -5.23 8.38
N LEU A 173 18.14 -6.07 8.49
CA LEU A 173 18.26 -7.11 9.47
C LEU A 173 19.28 -6.68 10.52
N GLU A 174 19.13 -7.17 11.73
CA GLU A 174 20.06 -6.97 12.84
C GLU A 174 20.43 -8.35 13.37
N ASN A 175 21.72 -8.58 13.51
CA ASN A 175 22.21 -9.77 14.17
C ASN A 175 22.17 -9.54 15.68
N PRO A 176 21.35 -10.29 16.44
CA PRO A 176 21.17 -10.08 17.86
C PRO A 176 22.42 -10.38 18.70
N ASN A 177 23.40 -11.08 18.15
CA ASN A 177 24.61 -11.46 18.89
C ASN A 177 25.64 -10.33 18.94
N ASN A 178 25.75 -9.54 17.87
CA ASN A 178 26.75 -8.46 17.75
C ASN A 178 26.11 -7.08 17.54
N ASN A 179 24.77 -6.99 17.50
CA ASN A 179 23.99 -5.78 17.17
C ASN A 179 24.39 -5.14 15.83
N GLU A 180 24.96 -5.92 14.91
CA GLU A 180 25.33 -5.45 13.58
C GLU A 180 24.08 -5.34 12.72
N VAL A 181 23.88 -4.17 12.11
CA VAL A 181 22.74 -3.89 11.23
C VAL A 181 23.20 -4.04 9.79
N SER A 182 22.48 -4.87 9.03
CA SER A 182 22.75 -5.13 7.63
C SER A 182 22.56 -3.89 6.75
N ASN A 183 23.07 -3.98 5.52
CA ASN A 183 22.65 -3.13 4.42
C ASN A 183 21.14 -3.28 4.15
N TRP A 184 20.60 -2.33 3.39
CA TRP A 184 19.21 -2.39 2.93
C TRP A 184 19.04 -3.48 1.88
N TYR A 185 18.02 -4.30 2.09
CA TYR A 185 17.50 -5.26 1.12
C TYR A 185 16.17 -4.74 0.55
N ALA A 186 15.81 -5.18 -0.65
CA ALA A 186 14.55 -4.83 -1.29
C ALA A 186 13.86 -6.06 -1.90
N LEU A 187 12.57 -6.21 -1.65
CA LEU A 187 11.73 -7.28 -2.18
C LEU A 187 10.58 -6.69 -2.98
N GLU A 188 10.29 -7.28 -4.12
CA GLU A 188 9.04 -7.05 -4.81
C GLU A 188 7.97 -8.02 -4.33
N ALA A 189 6.81 -7.49 -3.96
CA ALA A 189 5.67 -8.28 -3.54
C ALA A 189 4.37 -7.74 -4.16
N GLU A 190 3.49 -8.66 -4.55
CA GLU A 190 2.11 -8.36 -4.96
C GLU A 190 1.16 -8.58 -3.79
N ILE A 191 0.33 -7.57 -3.50
CA ILE A 191 -0.70 -7.66 -2.47
C ILE A 191 -2.07 -7.59 -3.15
N PHE A 192 -2.93 -8.54 -2.82
CA PHE A 192 -4.31 -8.59 -3.31
C PHE A 192 -5.28 -9.04 -2.24
N SER A 193 -6.54 -8.65 -2.38
CA SER A 193 -7.58 -8.95 -1.39
C SER A 193 -7.76 -10.44 -1.21
N ASN A 194 -7.79 -10.90 0.05
CA ASN A 194 -8.13 -12.26 0.37
C ASN A 194 -9.65 -12.42 0.35
N TYR A 195 -10.15 -13.27 -0.55
CA TYR A 195 -11.58 -13.54 -0.69
C TYR A 195 -12.08 -14.63 0.28
N ASP A 196 -11.18 -15.24 1.05
CA ASP A 196 -11.56 -16.20 2.08
C ASP A 196 -12.05 -15.46 3.34
N ALA A 197 -13.36 -15.53 3.59
CA ALA A 197 -14.01 -14.91 4.74
C ALA A 197 -13.53 -15.47 6.09
N ASN A 198 -12.96 -16.67 6.10
CA ASN A 198 -12.47 -17.32 7.32
C ASN A 198 -10.98 -17.06 7.58
N SER A 199 -10.28 -16.43 6.64
CA SER A 199 -8.86 -16.12 6.79
C SER A 199 -8.64 -14.99 7.80
N LYS A 200 -7.70 -15.22 8.74
CA LYS A 200 -7.20 -14.17 9.65
C LYS A 200 -6.51 -13.03 8.90
N LEU A 201 -5.95 -13.31 7.72
CA LEU A 201 -5.30 -12.33 6.85
C LEU A 201 -6.30 -11.77 5.84
N LYS A 202 -6.43 -10.44 5.84
CA LYS A 202 -7.30 -9.70 4.91
C LYS A 202 -6.78 -9.68 3.48
N ASP A 203 -5.47 -9.80 3.33
CA ASP A 203 -4.78 -9.74 2.05
C ASP A 203 -3.96 -11.03 1.87
N ARG A 204 -3.82 -11.47 0.64
CA ARG A 204 -2.83 -12.46 0.24
C ARG A 204 -1.61 -11.72 -0.31
N VAL A 205 -0.45 -12.29 -0.07
CA VAL A 205 0.83 -11.75 -0.52
C VAL A 205 1.50 -12.79 -1.38
N VAL A 206 2.03 -12.35 -2.51
CA VAL A 206 2.95 -13.13 -3.33
C VAL A 206 4.27 -12.36 -3.32
N ILE A 207 5.33 -13.01 -2.84
CA ILE A 207 6.67 -12.46 -2.91
C ILE A 207 7.23 -12.87 -4.27
N ASN A 208 7.49 -11.88 -5.12
CA ASN A 208 7.95 -12.14 -6.49
C ASN A 208 9.44 -12.50 -6.46
N LYS A 209 10.27 -11.57 -5.99
CA LYS A 209 11.74 -11.72 -5.97
C LYS A 209 12.42 -10.62 -5.15
N GLU A 210 13.72 -10.83 -4.91
CA GLU A 210 14.63 -9.77 -4.49
C GLU A 210 14.94 -8.82 -5.65
N VAL A 211 14.98 -7.53 -5.36
CA VAL A 211 15.25 -6.46 -6.33
C VAL A 211 16.43 -5.61 -5.86
N ASP A 212 17.09 -4.93 -6.78
CA ASP A 212 18.25 -4.11 -6.49
C ASP A 212 17.83 -2.84 -5.74
N TYR A 213 18.19 -2.76 -4.45
CA TYR A 213 17.86 -1.65 -3.59
C TYR A 213 18.33 -0.29 -4.13
N GLU A 214 19.55 -0.23 -4.67
CA GLU A 214 20.15 1.02 -5.16
C GLU A 214 19.42 1.53 -6.41
N LYS A 215 18.97 0.60 -7.26
CA LYS A 215 18.13 0.96 -8.41
C LYS A 215 16.74 1.39 -8.01
N GLU A 216 16.12 0.75 -7.02
CA GLU A 216 14.80 1.13 -6.50
C GLU A 216 14.82 2.51 -5.82
N LEU A 217 15.95 2.92 -5.22
CA LEU A 217 16.12 4.28 -4.68
C LEU A 217 15.94 5.40 -5.72
N SER A 218 16.08 5.09 -7.01
CA SER A 218 15.94 6.07 -8.09
C SER A 218 14.57 6.75 -8.13
N TRP A 219 13.52 6.10 -7.62
CA TRP A 219 12.17 6.69 -7.51
C TRP A 219 11.68 6.83 -6.07
N LEU A 220 12.07 5.93 -5.15
CA LEU A 220 11.48 5.89 -3.79
C LEU A 220 12.21 6.72 -2.73
N LEU A 221 13.40 7.25 -3.01
CA LEU A 221 14.24 7.94 -2.01
C LEU A 221 13.51 9.07 -1.24
N PRO A 222 12.75 9.98 -1.88
CA PRO A 222 12.04 11.04 -1.16
C PRO A 222 11.02 10.46 -0.15
N GLN A 223 10.27 9.44 -0.58
CA GLN A 223 9.25 8.78 0.23
C GLN A 223 9.89 8.04 1.43
N LYS A 224 11.05 7.42 1.22
CA LYS A 224 11.83 6.76 2.28
C LYS A 224 12.23 7.76 3.37
N LEU A 225 12.82 8.89 2.99
CA LEU A 225 13.29 9.89 3.95
C LEU A 225 12.12 10.53 4.73
N GLU A 226 10.96 10.69 4.11
CA GLU A 226 9.75 11.14 4.80
C GLU A 226 9.28 10.13 5.86
N LYS A 227 9.27 8.83 5.52
CA LYS A 227 8.94 7.75 6.47
C LYS A 227 9.96 7.62 7.61
N GLU A 228 11.24 7.88 7.35
CA GLU A 228 12.26 7.89 8.40
C GLU A 228 12.10 9.09 9.35
N LYS A 229 11.83 10.28 8.83
CA LYS A 229 11.59 11.48 9.65
C LYS A 229 10.35 11.35 10.53
N SER A 230 9.28 10.78 10.01
CA SER A 230 8.03 10.59 10.78
C SER A 230 8.15 9.58 11.93
N LYS A 231 9.14 8.68 11.91
CA LYS A 231 9.43 7.77 13.04
C LYS A 231 10.28 8.40 14.16
N LYS A 232 10.99 9.50 13.88
CA LYS A 232 11.84 10.18 14.86
C LYS A 232 11.09 11.24 15.67
N LYS A 233 9.86 11.59 15.28
CA LYS A 233 8.94 12.46 16.03
C LYS A 233 8.01 11.61 16.88
#